data_AF-A0A0F9FPQ4-F1
#
_entry.id   AF-A0A0F9FPQ4-F1
#
_cell.length_a   1.000
_cell.length_b   1.000
_cell.length_c   1.000
_cell.angle_alpha   90.00
_cell.angle_beta   90.00
_cell.angle_gamma   90.00
#
_symmetry.space_group_name_H-M   'P 1'
#
loop_
_entity.id
_entity.type
_entity.pdbx_description
1 polymer ?
#
loop_
_entity_poly.entity_id
_entity_poly.type
_entity_poly.pdbx_seq_one_letter_code
_entity_poly.pdbx_strand_id
1 'polypeptide(L)' 'MTEKEKLFNKELKIINIGIEMFADDLEKQNVDVIHVNWRPPAG' A
#
# COMPACT_ATOMS: atom_id res chain seq x y z
N MET A 1 10.44 -19.67 -15.23
CA MET A 1 9.69 -18.57 -14.60
C MET A 1 8.86 -17.85 -15.64
N THR A 2 7.55 -17.82 -15.46
CA THR A 2 6.60 -17.08 -16.29
C THR A 2 6.65 -15.58 -15.96
N GLU A 3 6.16 -14.72 -16.85
CA GLU A 3 6.10 -13.28 -16.60
C GLU A 3 5.24 -12.91 -15.38
N LYS A 4 4.19 -13.69 -15.08
CA LYS A 4 3.38 -13.50 -13.87
C LYS A 4 4.20 -13.74 -12.60
N GLU A 5 4.99 -14.81 -12.55
CA GLU A 5 5.83 -15.12 -11.40
C GLU A 5 6.86 -14.00 -11.14
N LYS A 6 7.41 -13.40 -12.19
CA LYS A 6 8.32 -12.25 -12.06
C LYS A 6 7.67 -11.00 -11.51
N LEU A 7 6.35 -10.81 -11.68
CA LEU A 7 5.63 -9.67 -11.13
C LEU A 7 5.42 -9.82 -9.63
N PHE A 8 5.02 -11.01 -9.17
CA PHE A 8 4.73 -11.27 -7.76
C PHE A 8 5.98 -11.50 -6.89
N ASN A 9 7.12 -11.83 -7.49
CA ASN A 9 8.39 -12.00 -6.80
C ASN A 9 9.22 -10.70 -6.69
N LYS A 10 8.63 -9.55 -7.00
CA LYS A 10 9.26 -8.24 -6.80
C LYS A 10 8.88 -7.68 -5.43
N GLU A 11 9.75 -6.84 -4.90
CA GLU A 11 9.43 -6.01 -3.74
C GLU A 11 8.16 -5.18 -4.03
N LEU A 12 7.17 -5.30 -3.15
CA LEU A 12 5.89 -4.62 -3.26
C LEU A 12 6.00 -3.23 -2.62
N LYS A 13 5.62 -2.20 -3.35
CA LYS A 13 5.50 -0.83 -2.82
C LYS A 13 4.04 -0.51 -2.59
N ILE A 14 3.66 -0.21 -1.36
CA ILE A 14 2.26 0.02 -0.99
C ILE A 14 2.01 1.51 -0.72
N ILE A 15 0.94 2.03 -1.32
CA ILE A 15 0.42 3.37 -1.06
C ILE A 15 -1.04 3.22 -0.61
N ASN A 16 -1.33 3.55 0.65
CA ASN A 16 -2.68 3.51 1.19
C ASN A 16 -3.39 4.86 0.97
N ILE A 17 -4.43 4.86 0.13
CA ILE A 17 -5.31 6.02 -0.09
C ILE A 17 -6.68 5.65 0.47
N GLY A 18 -7.09 6.28 1.56
CA GLY A 18 -8.36 5.97 2.22
C GLY A 18 -8.28 6.07 3.73
N ILE A 19 -8.76 5.04 4.43
CA ILE A 19 -8.81 5.01 5.89
C ILE A 19 -7.41 4.71 6.44
N GLU A 20 -6.96 5.54 7.39
CA GLU A 20 -5.66 5.43 8.06
C GLU A 20 -5.45 4.06 8.74
N MET A 21 -6.50 3.52 9.38
CA MET A 21 -6.49 2.20 10.02
C MET A 21 -5.95 1.07 9.12
N PHE A 22 -6.14 1.17 7.80
CA PHE A 22 -5.65 0.16 6.88
C PHE A 22 -4.12 0.22 6.71
N ALA A 23 -3.51 1.41 6.82
CA ALA A 23 -2.06 1.55 6.89
C ALA A 23 -1.55 1.05 8.25
N ASP A 24 -2.20 1.41 9.36
CA ASP A 24 -1.80 0.96 10.70
C ASP A 24 -1.75 -0.58 10.80
N ASP A 25 -2.72 -1.27 10.19
CA ASP A 25 -2.78 -2.72 10.20
C ASP A 25 -1.70 -3.37 9.34
N LEU A 26 -1.23 -2.69 8.29
CA LEU A 26 -0.08 -3.12 7.48
C LEU A 26 1.24 -2.89 8.24
N GLU A 27 1.40 -1.74 8.89
CA GLU A 27 2.58 -1.42 9.70
C GLU A 27 2.75 -2.41 10.85
N LYS A 28 1.66 -2.79 11.54
CA LYS A 28 1.67 -3.84 12.58
C LYS A 28 2.14 -5.20 12.06
N GLN A 29 1.96 -5.47 10.77
CA GLN A 29 2.44 -6.67 10.09
C GLN A 29 3.87 -6.52 9.54
N ASN A 30 4.56 -5.42 9.88
CA ASN A 30 5.88 -5.05 9.36
C ASN A 30 5.91 -4.88 7.84
N VAL A 31 4.80 -4.45 7.24
CA VAL A 31 4.72 -4.12 5.82
C VAL A 31 5.00 -2.63 5.63
N ASP A 32 5.93 -2.30 4.74
CA ASP A 32 6.25 -0.91 4.39
C ASP A 32 5.11 -0.29 3.56
N VAL A 33 4.53 0.79 4.07
CA VAL A 33 3.36 1.46 3.49
C VAL A 33 3.47 2.97 3.66
N ILE A 34 3.07 3.71 2.62
CA ILE A 34 2.90 5.17 2.69
C ILE A 34 1.41 5.48 2.73
N HIS A 35 0.92 6.05 3.82
CA HIS A 35 -0.45 6.57 3.88
C HIS A 35 -0.53 7.97 3.27
N VAL A 36 -1.45 8.14 2.32
CA VAL A 36 -1.78 9.44 1.74
C VAL A 36 -3.01 9.99 2.44
N ASN A 37 -2.83 11.10 3.17
CA ASN A 37 -3.92 11.88 3.74
C ASN A 37 -4.63 12.69 2.62
N TRP A 38 -5.31 11.97 1.75
CA TRP A 38 -6.02 12.54 0.60
C TRP A 38 -7.40 13.04 1.02
N ARG A 39 -7.80 14.17 0.44
CA ARG A 39 -9.16 14.72 0.54
C ARG A 39 -9.61 15.16 -0.85
N PRO A 40 -10.91 15.05 -1.19
CA PRO A 40 -11.42 15.54 -2.45
C PRO A 40 -11.17 17.06 -2.58
N PRO A 41 -10.90 17.58 -3.79
CA PRO A 41 -10.62 19.01 -3.99
C PRO A 41 -11.74 19.95 -3.53
N ALA A 42 -12.98 19.46 -3.49
CA ALA A 42 -14.17 20.21 -3.13
C ALA A 42 -14.67 19.87 -1.72
N GLY A 43 -13.76 19.91 -0.73
CA GLY A 43 -14.03 19.57 0.67
C GLY A 43 -15.23 20.28 1.29
#